data_AF-A0A139A3I4-F1
#
_entry.id   AF-A0A139A3I4-F1
#
_cell.length_a   1.000
_cell.length_b   1.000
_cell.length_c   1.000
_cell.angle_alpha   90.00
_cell.angle_beta   90.00
_cell.angle_gamma   90.00
#
_symmetry.space_group_name_H-M   'P 1'
#
loop_
_entity.id
_entity.type
_entity.pdbx_description
1 polymer ?
#
loop_
_entity_poly.entity_id
_entity_poly.type
_entity_poly.pdbx_seq_one_letter_code
_entity_poly.pdbx_strand_id
1 'polypeptide(L)'
;MVYKADPVDESHANVTRESSNGSPFGPELLEDDRGGPVQKSLTLSPLPSSLFENEPLQGIPKAKIAYFFNPSVASFDLGDDHAMKPARVAIADALIEGYALYRKMGVFASLWHSDWGYCLFHRMLKLAFNGNVTPELATSAWGPYLDQFGLDAGNDEEKSDCPVFNGVYKWCQHFSGVSVEAGRMLTEGNADIAINYAGGIHHARRSSASGFCYINDIVLATLELLRMFPRVLYVDIDVHHGDGVQVLTEHDCYESTYFNGKFFPTTGSKRETGLRQGEGFSVNIPLDDHIRDGPYFETFCEVMDLVMTHCQPSAIVVQTGADSIAGDKLGTFNLSIRGHGRCIEYLKTRNLPMLVLGGGGYTIANVARAWTYECGLLNDAILTD
;
A
#
# COMPACT_ATOMS: atom_id res chain seq x y z
N MET A 1 -14.22 -10.89 -24.30
CA MET A 1 -13.55 -10.33 -25.49
C MET A 1 -12.11 -10.04 -25.10
N VAL A 2 -11.14 -10.65 -25.78
CA VAL A 2 -9.71 -10.48 -25.47
C VAL A 2 -9.19 -9.36 -26.36
N TYR A 3 -8.79 -8.23 -25.77
CA TYR A 3 -8.22 -7.10 -26.50
C TYR A 3 -6.69 -7.21 -26.54
N LYS A 4 -6.12 -7.04 -27.73
CA LYS A 4 -4.67 -6.94 -27.98
C LYS A 4 -4.24 -5.49 -27.84
N ALA A 5 -3.12 -5.26 -27.14
CA ALA A 5 -2.43 -3.98 -27.13
C ALA A 5 -1.54 -3.83 -28.38
N ASP A 6 -1.58 -2.67 -29.02
CA ASP A 6 -0.68 -2.29 -30.11
C ASP A 6 0.64 -1.67 -29.57
N PRO A 7 1.74 -1.70 -30.34
CA PRO A 7 3.06 -1.31 -29.87
C PRO A 7 3.32 0.20 -29.95
N VAL A 8 4.13 0.70 -29.00
CA VAL A 8 4.57 2.10 -28.86
C VAL A 8 5.67 2.43 -29.88
N ASP A 9 5.49 3.52 -30.62
CA ASP A 9 6.45 4.09 -31.56
C ASP A 9 7.45 5.00 -30.82
N GLU A 10 8.73 4.62 -30.84
CA GLU A 10 9.84 5.42 -30.35
C GLU A 10 10.42 6.26 -31.49
N SER A 11 10.06 7.55 -31.55
CA SER A 11 10.83 8.48 -32.37
C SER A 11 10.92 9.91 -31.79
N HIS A 12 12.17 10.35 -31.63
CA HIS A 12 12.67 11.72 -31.56
C HIS A 12 12.60 12.52 -30.25
N ALA A 13 13.75 12.61 -29.58
CA ALA A 13 14.27 13.89 -29.08
C ALA A 13 15.81 13.84 -28.90
N ASN A 14 16.55 14.18 -29.96
CA ASN A 14 17.94 14.64 -29.85
C ASN A 14 17.89 16.14 -29.56
N VAL A 15 18.30 16.57 -28.36
CA VAL A 15 18.64 17.97 -28.09
C VAL A 15 19.99 18.02 -27.38
N THR A 16 20.91 18.70 -28.05
CA THR A 16 22.30 18.94 -27.72
C THR A 16 22.47 19.77 -26.44
N ARG A 17 23.43 19.36 -25.59
CA ARG A 17 23.92 20.11 -24.43
C ARG A 17 24.78 21.28 -24.88
N GLU A 18 24.42 22.50 -24.45
CA GLU A 18 25.35 23.62 -24.34
C GLU A 18 25.60 23.94 -22.86
N SER A 19 26.88 24.17 -22.56
CA SER A 19 27.43 24.50 -21.26
C SER A 19 27.31 26.01 -20.97
N SER A 20 26.87 26.36 -19.76
CA SER A 20 27.22 27.66 -19.17
C SER A 20 27.36 27.56 -17.65
N ASN A 21 28.45 28.14 -17.17
CA ASN A 21 28.92 28.19 -15.78
C ASN A 21 28.12 29.19 -14.94
N GLY A 22 28.07 28.93 -13.63
CA GLY A 22 28.10 29.97 -12.60
C GLY A 22 26.91 29.96 -11.64
N SER A 23 27.10 29.39 -10.45
CA SER A 23 26.33 29.75 -9.26
C SER A 23 27.26 29.85 -8.04
N PRO A 24 27.11 30.88 -7.18
CA PRO A 24 28.15 31.30 -6.23
C PRO A 24 27.79 30.85 -4.81
N PHE A 25 27.96 29.57 -4.50
CA PHE A 25 27.90 29.10 -3.11
C PHE A 25 28.98 28.04 -2.91
N GLY A 26 30.07 28.44 -2.28
CA GLY A 26 31.12 27.53 -1.84
C GLY A 26 30.65 26.70 -0.63
N PRO A 27 31.25 25.53 -0.38
CA PRO A 27 30.85 24.69 0.74
C PRO A 27 31.47 25.23 2.04
N GLU A 28 30.64 25.75 2.93
CA GLU A 28 30.99 25.92 4.34
C GLU A 28 30.81 24.55 5.04
N LEU A 29 31.92 24.03 5.55
CA LEU A 29 31.99 22.83 6.38
C LEU A 29 31.29 23.10 7.72
N LEU A 30 30.09 22.54 7.89
CA LEU A 30 29.49 22.33 9.20
C LEU A 30 29.78 20.89 9.62
N GLU A 31 30.66 20.74 10.60
CA GLU A 31 30.77 19.52 11.41
C GLU A 31 29.42 19.27 12.07
N ASP A 32 28.88 18.07 11.87
CA ASP A 32 27.60 17.66 12.39
C ASP A 32 27.73 16.32 13.12
N ASP A 33 27.63 16.44 14.44
CA ASP A 33 27.73 15.41 15.47
C ASP A 33 26.42 14.60 15.58
N ARG A 34 25.91 14.10 14.44
CA ARG A 34 24.75 13.20 14.41
C ARG A 34 25.20 11.75 14.43
N GLY A 35 25.05 11.12 15.58
CA GLY A 35 25.06 9.66 15.72
C GLY A 35 24.05 9.06 14.73
N GLY A 36 24.57 8.51 13.63
CA GLY A 36 23.77 7.84 12.61
C GLY A 36 23.08 6.59 13.15
N PRO A 37 21.97 6.15 12.53
CA PRO A 37 21.27 4.95 12.95
C PRO A 37 22.20 3.75 12.84
N VAL A 38 22.29 2.98 13.94
CA VAL A 38 23.05 1.74 14.02
C VAL A 38 22.46 0.77 12.99
N GLN A 39 23.20 0.53 11.91
CA GLN A 39 22.87 -0.48 10.90
C GLN A 39 22.97 -1.86 11.56
N LYS A 40 21.85 -2.38 12.07
CA LYS A 40 21.78 -3.76 12.57
C LYS A 40 21.90 -4.69 11.37
N SER A 41 22.98 -5.47 11.31
CA SER A 41 23.07 -6.61 10.41
C SER A 41 21.89 -7.54 10.68
N LEU A 42 21.04 -7.77 9.68
CA LEU A 42 19.93 -8.71 9.73
C LEU A 42 20.51 -10.13 9.68
N THR A 43 20.85 -10.70 10.84
CA THR A 43 21.01 -12.15 10.96
C THR A 43 19.63 -12.77 10.91
N LEU A 44 19.30 -13.47 9.82
CA LEU A 44 18.07 -14.26 9.74
C LEU A 44 18.13 -15.38 10.79
N SER A 45 17.43 -15.20 11.89
CA SER A 45 17.15 -16.28 12.83
C SER A 45 16.23 -17.31 12.14
N PRO A 46 16.38 -18.61 12.44
CA PRO A 46 15.47 -19.64 11.96
C PRO A 46 14.03 -19.24 12.28
N LEU A 47 13.11 -19.51 11.35
CA LEU A 47 11.69 -19.28 11.57
C LEU A 47 11.26 -20.03 12.84
N PRO A 48 10.64 -19.35 13.82
CA PRO A 48 10.13 -20.03 15.00
C PRO A 48 9.14 -21.11 14.57
N SER A 49 9.26 -22.32 15.15
CA SER A 49 8.36 -23.44 14.87
C SER A 49 6.89 -23.11 15.14
N SER A 50 6.63 -22.10 15.98
CA SER A 50 5.28 -21.59 16.25
C SER A 50 4.64 -20.84 15.09
N LEU A 51 5.36 -20.43 14.03
CA LEU A 51 4.73 -19.87 12.80
C LEU A 51 3.81 -20.87 12.08
N PHE A 52 3.86 -22.14 12.50
CA PHE A 52 3.03 -23.24 12.00
C PHE A 52 1.96 -23.66 13.01
N GLU A 53 1.89 -23.05 14.19
CA GLU A 53 0.98 -23.37 15.28
C GLU A 53 0.17 -22.12 15.69
N ASN A 54 -1.04 -22.28 16.23
CA ASN A 54 -1.88 -21.14 16.64
C ASN A 54 -1.44 -20.56 18.00
N GLU A 55 -0.15 -20.32 18.18
CA GLU A 55 0.44 -19.85 19.43
C GLU A 55 1.19 -18.53 19.22
N PRO A 56 1.14 -17.59 20.17
CA PRO A 56 1.88 -16.34 20.07
C PRO A 56 3.37 -16.59 19.84
N LEU A 57 3.97 -15.82 18.93
CA LEU A 57 5.40 -15.90 18.66
C LEU A 57 6.21 -15.64 19.94
N GLN A 58 6.93 -16.67 20.40
CA GLN A 58 7.78 -16.57 21.57
C GLN A 58 9.12 -15.90 21.23
N GLY A 59 9.61 -15.05 22.14
CA GLY A 59 10.94 -14.43 22.02
C GLY A 59 11.01 -13.15 21.19
N ILE A 60 9.89 -12.64 20.67
CA ILE A 60 9.83 -11.35 19.98
C ILE A 60 9.49 -10.24 21.00
N PRO A 61 10.19 -9.11 21.01
CA PRO A 61 9.83 -7.97 21.84
C PRO A 61 8.41 -7.47 21.54
N LYS A 62 7.68 -7.08 22.58
CA LYS A 62 6.36 -6.46 22.42
C LYS A 62 6.49 -5.13 21.68
N ALA A 63 5.81 -5.00 20.53
CA ALA A 63 5.83 -3.79 19.72
C ALA A 63 4.92 -2.69 20.29
N LYS A 64 5.35 -1.44 20.18
CA LYS A 64 4.52 -0.25 20.36
C LYS A 64 3.73 0.01 19.08
N ILE A 65 2.41 -0.16 19.14
CA ILE A 65 1.53 -0.07 17.97
C ILE A 65 0.80 1.27 17.95
N ALA A 66 0.81 1.94 16.81
CA ALA A 66 -0.06 3.07 16.49
C ALA A 66 -1.14 2.63 15.50
N TYR A 67 -2.40 2.70 15.90
CA TYR A 67 -3.56 2.37 15.07
C TYR A 67 -4.31 3.64 14.70
N PHE A 68 -4.58 3.82 13.41
CA PHE A 68 -5.26 4.99 12.91
C PHE A 68 -6.66 4.64 12.39
N PHE A 69 -7.64 5.43 12.82
CA PHE A 69 -9.01 5.30 12.36
C PHE A 69 -9.69 6.65 12.26
N ASN A 70 -10.54 6.81 11.25
CA ASN A 70 -11.44 7.96 11.14
C ASN A 70 -12.86 7.46 10.86
N PRO A 71 -13.84 7.73 11.74
CA PRO A 71 -15.21 7.24 11.60
C PRO A 71 -15.92 7.78 10.35
N SER A 72 -15.43 8.88 9.77
CA SER A 72 -15.97 9.44 8.52
C SER A 72 -15.77 8.49 7.33
N VAL A 73 -14.89 7.48 7.42
CA VAL A 73 -14.63 6.53 6.32
C VAL A 73 -15.91 5.83 5.85
N ALA A 74 -16.84 5.55 6.75
CA ALA A 74 -18.12 4.90 6.43
C ALA A 74 -19.11 5.82 5.67
N SER A 75 -18.85 7.13 5.62
CA SER A 75 -19.73 8.10 4.94
C SER A 75 -19.45 8.22 3.44
N PHE A 76 -18.34 7.65 2.95
CA PHE A 76 -18.01 7.65 1.54
C PHE A 76 -18.64 6.47 0.82
N ASP A 77 -19.26 6.76 -0.32
CA ASP A 77 -19.96 5.78 -1.14
C ASP A 77 -19.59 5.98 -2.61
N LEU A 78 -19.07 4.92 -3.23
CA LEU A 78 -18.67 4.90 -4.64
C LEU A 78 -19.86 4.52 -5.55
N GLY A 79 -21.03 4.26 -4.98
CA GLY A 79 -22.26 3.88 -5.67
C GLY A 79 -22.72 2.47 -5.31
N ASP A 80 -24.03 2.23 -5.41
CA ASP A 80 -24.68 1.00 -4.94
C ASP A 80 -24.08 -0.28 -5.54
N ASP A 81 -23.85 -0.29 -6.85
CA ASP A 81 -23.30 -1.44 -7.58
C ASP A 81 -21.76 -1.56 -7.52
N HIS A 82 -21.08 -0.55 -6.97
CA HIS A 82 -19.63 -0.51 -6.92
C HIS A 82 -19.07 -1.50 -5.89
N ALA A 83 -18.05 -2.28 -6.26
CA ALA A 83 -17.49 -3.34 -5.42
C ALA A 83 -16.78 -2.80 -4.17
N MET A 84 -16.00 -1.72 -4.31
CA MET A 84 -15.33 -1.05 -3.19
C MET A 84 -16.34 -0.37 -2.28
N LYS A 85 -16.41 -0.83 -1.02
CA LYS A 85 -17.26 -0.25 0.04
C LYS A 85 -16.38 0.25 1.20
N PRO A 86 -16.11 1.56 1.31
CA PRO A 86 -15.29 2.14 2.39
C PRO A 86 -15.77 1.77 3.80
N ALA A 87 -17.07 1.53 3.98
CA ALA A 87 -17.66 1.07 5.23
C ALA A 87 -17.02 -0.21 5.82
N ARG A 88 -16.35 -1.05 5.01
CA ARG A 88 -15.62 -2.23 5.49
C ARG A 88 -14.54 -1.91 6.54
N VAL A 89 -13.93 -0.72 6.46
CA VAL A 89 -12.95 -0.23 7.44
C VAL A 89 -13.61 0.02 8.80
N ALA A 90 -14.80 0.60 8.82
CA ALA A 90 -15.54 0.85 10.06
C ALA A 90 -16.05 -0.45 10.71
N ILE A 91 -16.36 -1.48 9.91
CA ILE A 91 -16.73 -2.80 10.44
C ILE A 91 -15.51 -3.47 11.08
N ALA A 92 -14.32 -3.39 10.44
CA ALA A 92 -13.06 -3.84 11.05
C ALA A 92 -12.78 -3.12 12.38
N ASP A 93 -12.88 -1.78 12.41
CA ASP A 93 -12.69 -1.00 13.64
C ASP A 93 -13.66 -1.43 14.76
N ALA A 94 -14.94 -1.63 14.46
CA ALA A 94 -15.92 -2.10 15.43
C ALA A 94 -15.57 -3.50 16.01
N LEU A 95 -15.01 -4.39 15.20
CA LEU A 95 -14.54 -5.69 15.68
C LEU A 95 -13.26 -5.56 16.52
N ILE A 96 -12.31 -4.73 16.10
CA ILE A 96 -11.09 -4.39 16.86
C ILE A 96 -11.47 -3.81 18.24
N GLU A 97 -12.49 -2.96 18.31
CA GLU A 97 -13.06 -2.47 19.56
C GLU A 97 -13.70 -3.59 20.37
N GLY A 98 -14.52 -4.43 19.74
CA GLY A 98 -15.23 -5.55 20.38
C GLY A 98 -14.29 -6.59 21.01
N TYR A 99 -13.16 -6.88 20.36
CA TYR A 99 -12.09 -7.72 20.91
C TYR A 99 -11.15 -6.99 21.87
N ALA A 100 -11.43 -5.72 22.17
CA ALA A 100 -10.66 -4.86 23.07
C ALA A 100 -9.17 -4.68 22.68
N LEU A 101 -8.85 -4.81 21.38
CA LEU A 101 -7.49 -4.67 20.88
C LEU A 101 -6.95 -3.25 21.04
N TYR A 102 -7.83 -2.23 20.99
CA TYR A 102 -7.47 -0.82 21.24
C TYR A 102 -6.77 -0.60 22.59
N ARG A 103 -6.97 -1.47 23.58
CA ARG A 103 -6.33 -1.34 24.90
C ARG A 103 -4.84 -1.67 24.88
N LYS A 104 -4.36 -2.28 23.80
CA LYS A 104 -2.97 -2.70 23.61
C LYS A 104 -2.18 -1.81 22.65
N MET A 105 -2.82 -0.80 22.06
CA MET A 105 -2.25 0.09 21.04
C MET A 105 -2.61 1.56 21.29
N GLY A 106 -1.82 2.49 20.76
CA GLY A 106 -2.19 3.89 20.69
C GLY A 106 -3.19 4.10 19.56
N VAL A 107 -4.37 4.64 19.86
CA VAL A 107 -5.40 4.92 18.84
C VAL A 107 -5.37 6.40 18.49
N PHE A 108 -5.21 6.69 17.21
CA PHE A 108 -5.08 8.03 16.68
C PHE A 108 -6.20 8.33 15.69
N ALA A 109 -6.85 9.48 15.90
CA ALA A 109 -7.71 10.05 14.88
C ALA A 109 -6.84 10.79 13.86
N SER A 110 -7.16 10.62 12.58
CA SER A 110 -6.49 11.35 11.51
C SER A 110 -6.61 12.87 11.70
N LEU A 111 -5.49 13.58 11.64
CA LEU A 111 -5.48 15.03 11.42
C LEU A 111 -5.46 15.33 9.92
N TRP A 112 -6.25 16.32 9.53
CA TRP A 112 -6.29 16.86 8.18
C TRP A 112 -4.92 17.39 7.78
N HIS A 113 -4.44 16.97 6.63
CA HIS A 113 -3.22 17.50 6.04
C HIS A 113 -3.56 18.26 4.77
N SER A 114 -3.14 19.52 4.72
CA SER A 114 -3.57 20.48 3.69
C SER A 114 -2.74 20.45 2.42
N ASP A 115 -1.56 19.80 2.39
CA ASP A 115 -0.72 19.78 1.18
C ASP A 115 0.15 18.52 1.03
N TRP A 116 -0.23 17.66 0.10
CA TRP A 116 0.59 16.56 -0.41
C TRP A 116 1.30 17.02 -1.68
N GLY A 117 2.43 17.70 -1.53
CA GLY A 117 3.20 18.28 -2.65
C GLY A 117 3.70 17.26 -3.71
N TYR A 118 3.62 15.97 -3.41
CA TYR A 118 4.18 14.89 -4.25
C TYR A 118 3.18 14.23 -5.20
N CYS A 119 1.87 14.31 -4.94
CA CYS A 119 0.86 13.67 -5.79
C CYS A 119 0.39 14.65 -6.87
N LEU A 120 0.83 14.46 -8.12
CA LEU A 120 0.44 15.33 -9.22
C LEU A 120 -1.07 15.24 -9.45
N PHE A 121 -1.66 14.05 -9.40
CA PHE A 121 -3.12 13.87 -9.44
C PHE A 121 -3.85 14.70 -8.36
N HIS A 122 -3.39 14.65 -7.10
CA HIS A 122 -3.91 15.50 -6.02
C HIS A 122 -3.76 16.99 -6.35
N ARG A 123 -2.59 17.41 -6.85
CA ARG A 123 -2.35 18.80 -7.26
C ARG A 123 -3.29 19.23 -8.37
N MET A 124 -3.61 18.34 -9.30
CA MET A 124 -4.54 18.61 -10.40
C MET A 124 -5.97 18.76 -9.88
N LEU A 125 -6.48 17.83 -9.07
CA LEU A 125 -7.82 17.96 -8.49
C LEU A 125 -7.94 19.20 -7.59
N LYS A 126 -6.89 19.50 -6.81
CA LYS A 126 -6.83 20.67 -5.93
C LYS A 126 -6.79 21.97 -6.74
N LEU A 127 -5.95 22.08 -7.77
CA LEU A 127 -5.82 23.31 -8.55
C LEU A 127 -6.99 23.54 -9.51
N ALA A 128 -7.46 22.50 -10.19
CA ALA A 128 -8.53 22.63 -11.18
C ALA A 128 -9.92 22.80 -10.53
N PHE A 129 -10.15 22.17 -9.38
CA PHE A 129 -11.49 22.08 -8.78
C PHE A 129 -11.56 22.55 -7.32
N ASN A 130 -10.48 23.08 -6.75
CA ASN A 130 -10.39 23.41 -5.32
C ASN A 130 -10.76 22.22 -4.42
N GLY A 131 -10.52 20.99 -4.90
CA GLY A 131 -10.94 19.76 -4.21
C GLY A 131 -12.43 19.44 -4.28
N ASN A 132 -13.24 20.26 -4.95
CA ASN A 132 -14.69 20.05 -5.10
C ASN A 132 -15.02 19.30 -6.40
N VAL A 133 -14.61 18.04 -6.46
CA VAL A 133 -14.94 17.13 -7.55
C VAL A 133 -16.26 16.44 -7.20
N THR A 134 -17.30 16.66 -8.00
CA THR A 134 -18.65 16.15 -7.74
C THR A 134 -19.24 15.44 -8.98
N PRO A 135 -20.27 14.59 -8.81
CA PRO A 135 -20.94 13.95 -9.95
C PRO A 135 -21.51 14.97 -10.97
N GLU A 136 -21.94 16.14 -10.52
CA GLU A 136 -22.42 17.22 -11.40
C GLU A 136 -21.28 17.79 -12.26
N LEU A 137 -20.06 17.83 -11.72
CA LEU A 137 -18.87 18.25 -12.47
C LEU A 137 -18.48 17.20 -13.52
N ALA A 138 -18.59 15.91 -13.18
CA ALA A 138 -18.35 14.79 -14.09
C ALA A 138 -19.24 14.85 -15.34
N THR A 139 -20.53 15.14 -15.15
CA THR A 139 -21.51 15.23 -16.25
C THR A 139 -21.53 16.59 -16.95
N SER A 140 -20.56 17.47 -16.65
CA SER A 140 -20.44 18.81 -17.24
C SER A 140 -19.41 18.84 -18.40
N ALA A 141 -19.12 20.04 -18.92
CA ALA A 141 -18.06 20.25 -19.90
C ALA A 141 -16.65 19.85 -19.41
N TRP A 142 -16.48 19.62 -18.09
CA TRP A 142 -15.25 19.11 -17.50
C TRP A 142 -15.10 17.60 -17.56
N GLY A 143 -16.13 16.87 -17.96
CA GLY A 143 -16.13 15.41 -18.02
C GLY A 143 -14.96 14.83 -18.83
N PRO A 144 -14.73 15.25 -20.09
CA PRO A 144 -13.58 14.80 -20.87
C PRO A 144 -12.22 15.10 -20.22
N TYR A 145 -12.12 16.18 -19.44
CA TYR A 145 -10.92 16.52 -18.69
C TYR A 145 -10.73 15.60 -17.47
N LEU A 146 -11.79 15.05 -16.88
CA LEU A 146 -11.71 14.08 -15.79
C LEU A 146 -11.42 12.66 -16.34
N ASP A 147 -12.02 12.30 -17.47
CA ASP A 147 -11.83 11.02 -18.16
C ASP A 147 -10.34 10.80 -18.53
N GLN A 148 -9.63 11.84 -18.96
CA GLN A 148 -8.19 11.74 -19.29
C GLN A 148 -7.31 11.37 -18.07
N PHE A 149 -7.83 11.51 -16.84
CA PHE A 149 -7.15 11.11 -15.60
C PHE A 149 -7.69 9.80 -15.03
N GLY A 150 -8.47 9.05 -15.81
CA GLY A 150 -9.02 7.77 -15.40
C GLY A 150 -10.18 7.90 -14.40
N LEU A 151 -10.84 9.05 -14.29
CA LEU A 151 -12.08 9.19 -13.52
C LEU A 151 -13.28 8.93 -14.44
N ASP A 152 -14.22 8.09 -14.02
CA ASP A 152 -15.45 7.87 -14.78
C ASP A 152 -16.33 9.12 -14.71
N ALA A 153 -16.35 9.89 -15.80
CA ALA A 153 -17.20 11.05 -15.93
C ALA A 153 -18.56 10.76 -16.60
N GLY A 154 -18.86 9.48 -16.86
CA GLY A 154 -20.15 9.03 -17.40
C GLY A 154 -20.39 9.40 -18.87
N ASN A 155 -19.34 9.74 -19.62
CA ASN A 155 -19.48 10.33 -20.95
C ASN A 155 -19.50 9.35 -22.13
N ASP A 156 -19.04 8.09 -22.06
CA ASP A 156 -19.10 7.13 -23.18
C ASP A 156 -18.76 5.65 -22.83
N GLU A 157 -18.82 4.77 -23.85
CA GLU A 157 -18.89 3.29 -23.87
C GLU A 157 -17.82 2.48 -23.11
N GLU A 158 -16.70 3.09 -22.69
CA GLU A 158 -15.66 2.47 -21.86
C GLU A 158 -15.60 3.15 -20.49
N LYS A 159 -16.42 2.66 -19.57
CA LYS A 159 -16.45 3.16 -18.18
C LYS A 159 -15.15 2.86 -17.47
N SER A 160 -14.49 3.91 -16.96
CA SER A 160 -13.46 3.75 -15.94
C SER A 160 -14.07 3.09 -14.70
N ASP A 161 -13.25 2.34 -13.97
CA ASP A 161 -13.64 1.73 -12.70
C ASP A 161 -13.53 2.71 -11.52
N CYS A 162 -13.08 3.95 -11.74
CA CYS A 162 -12.91 4.96 -10.69
C CYS A 162 -14.01 6.04 -10.78
N PRO A 163 -15.19 5.85 -10.15
CA PRO A 163 -16.30 6.80 -10.24
C PRO A 163 -15.97 8.16 -9.61
N VAL A 164 -16.61 9.20 -10.12
CA VAL A 164 -16.70 10.48 -9.41
C VAL A 164 -17.89 10.43 -8.44
N PHE A 165 -17.61 10.62 -7.15
CA PHE A 165 -18.63 10.64 -6.09
C PHE A 165 -18.42 11.81 -5.14
N ASN A 166 -19.48 12.14 -4.38
CA ASN A 166 -19.45 13.24 -3.43
C ASN A 166 -18.39 13.02 -2.36
N GLY A 167 -17.41 13.93 -2.30
CA GLY A 167 -16.34 13.87 -1.31
C GLY A 167 -15.17 12.95 -1.69
N VAL A 168 -15.03 12.53 -2.96
CA VAL A 168 -13.89 11.72 -3.44
C VAL A 168 -12.54 12.29 -3.01
N TYR A 169 -12.35 13.61 -3.13
CA TYR A 169 -11.11 14.27 -2.73
C TYR A 169 -10.88 14.17 -1.21
N LYS A 170 -11.93 14.38 -0.41
CA LYS A 170 -11.88 14.26 1.05
C LYS A 170 -11.57 12.82 1.49
N TRP A 171 -12.16 11.83 0.83
CA TRP A 171 -11.83 10.43 1.05
C TRP A 171 -10.34 10.16 0.80
N CYS A 172 -9.83 10.65 -0.34
CA CYS A 172 -8.41 10.56 -0.68
C CYS A 172 -7.51 11.19 0.37
N GLN A 173 -7.87 12.39 0.87
CA GLN A 173 -7.11 13.07 1.93
C GLN A 173 -7.09 12.26 3.23
N HIS A 174 -8.17 11.58 3.58
CA HIS A 174 -8.24 10.83 4.82
C HIS A 174 -7.27 9.66 4.84
N PHE A 175 -7.34 8.74 3.86
CA PHE A 175 -6.45 7.58 3.91
C PHE A 175 -5.00 7.96 3.64
N SER A 176 -4.74 8.86 2.68
CA SER A 176 -3.37 9.23 2.32
C SER A 176 -2.67 9.99 3.43
N GLY A 177 -3.38 10.87 4.11
CA GLY A 177 -2.78 11.62 5.21
C GLY A 177 -2.52 10.82 6.46
N VAL A 178 -3.33 9.79 6.69
CA VAL A 178 -3.03 8.81 7.72
C VAL A 178 -1.77 8.02 7.38
N SER A 179 -1.62 7.52 6.15
CA SER A 179 -0.43 6.71 5.79
C SER A 179 0.86 7.50 5.96
N VAL A 180 0.88 8.79 5.61
CA VAL A 180 2.08 9.62 5.83
C VAL A 180 2.33 9.91 7.31
N GLU A 181 1.30 10.19 8.09
CA GLU A 181 1.45 10.38 9.54
C GLU A 181 1.91 9.09 10.24
N ALA A 182 1.40 7.94 9.80
CA ALA A 182 1.86 6.63 10.23
C ALA A 182 3.34 6.43 9.89
N GLY A 183 3.77 6.83 8.69
CA GLY A 183 5.18 6.89 8.30
C GLY A 183 6.02 7.76 9.24
N ARG A 184 5.54 8.95 9.61
CA ARG A 184 6.21 9.84 10.59
C ARG A 184 6.35 9.22 11.97
N MET A 185 5.31 8.56 12.47
CA MET A 185 5.39 7.86 13.76
C MET A 185 6.51 6.81 13.77
N LEU A 186 6.75 6.15 12.64
CA LEU A 186 7.85 5.19 12.49
C LEU A 186 9.21 5.89 12.37
N THR A 187 9.33 6.94 11.56
CA THR A 187 10.61 7.66 11.37
C THR A 187 11.07 8.39 12.63
N GLU A 188 10.14 8.85 13.48
CA GLU A 188 10.42 9.50 14.76
C GLU A 188 10.64 8.51 15.91
N GLY A 189 10.47 7.20 15.69
CA GLY A 189 10.55 6.17 16.74
C GLY A 189 9.39 6.23 17.75
N ASN A 190 8.28 6.88 17.37
CA ASN A 190 7.07 6.99 18.18
C ASN A 190 6.20 5.72 18.10
N ALA A 191 6.44 4.83 17.14
CA ALA A 191 5.85 3.49 17.07
C ALA A 191 6.86 2.50 16.45
N ASP A 192 6.71 1.22 16.78
CA ASP A 192 7.40 0.13 16.09
C ASP A 192 6.54 -0.38 14.91
N ILE A 193 5.21 -0.33 15.06
CA ILE A 193 4.24 -0.74 14.05
C ILE A 193 3.17 0.33 13.94
N ALA A 194 2.84 0.76 12.73
CA ALA A 194 1.75 1.69 12.46
C ALA A 194 0.72 1.04 11.52
N ILE A 195 -0.57 1.18 11.80
CA ILE A 195 -1.66 0.47 11.10
C ILE A 195 -2.65 1.49 10.53
N ASN A 196 -2.90 1.40 9.22
CA ASN A 196 -3.93 2.15 8.51
C ASN A 196 -4.69 1.27 7.49
N TYR A 197 -5.75 0.61 7.94
CA TYR A 197 -6.59 -0.21 7.06
C TYR A 197 -7.41 0.59 6.04
N ALA A 198 -7.50 1.92 6.16
CA ALA A 198 -8.15 2.75 5.14
C ALA A 198 -7.27 2.99 3.91
N GLY A 199 -5.95 2.81 4.04
CA GLY A 199 -4.97 2.97 2.97
C GLY A 199 -4.70 1.68 2.19
N GLY A 200 -3.55 1.63 1.52
CA GLY A 200 -3.15 0.47 0.70
C GLY A 200 -3.65 0.54 -0.75
N ILE A 201 -3.86 1.77 -1.25
CA ILE A 201 -4.50 2.07 -2.52
C ILE A 201 -3.45 2.02 -3.65
N HIS A 202 -3.09 0.80 -4.06
CA HIS A 202 -1.84 0.51 -4.80
C HIS A 202 -1.86 0.75 -6.32
N HIS A 203 -3.01 0.86 -6.97
CA HIS A 203 -3.09 1.03 -8.43
C HIS A 203 -3.01 2.49 -8.90
N ALA A 204 -3.12 3.44 -7.96
CA ALA A 204 -3.09 4.85 -8.32
C ALA A 204 -1.73 5.22 -8.92
N ARG A 205 -1.77 5.85 -10.11
CA ARG A 205 -0.58 6.28 -10.84
C ARG A 205 -0.25 7.73 -10.49
N ARG A 206 0.94 8.18 -10.93
CA ARG A 206 1.40 9.56 -10.69
C ARG A 206 0.39 10.62 -11.14
N SER A 207 -0.29 10.39 -12.25
CA SER A 207 -1.19 11.34 -12.90
C SER A 207 -2.56 10.78 -13.28
N SER A 208 -2.94 9.59 -12.84
CA SER A 208 -4.26 9.02 -13.16
C SER A 208 -4.74 8.07 -12.07
N ALA A 209 -6.06 8.00 -11.91
CA ALA A 209 -6.73 6.97 -11.16
C ALA A 209 -6.78 5.65 -11.97
N SER A 210 -6.86 4.53 -11.27
CA SER A 210 -6.97 3.18 -11.86
C SER A 210 -7.37 2.17 -10.78
N GLY A 211 -8.19 1.16 -11.06
CA GLY A 211 -8.41 0.05 -10.13
C GLY A 211 -9.01 0.49 -8.79
N PHE A 212 -9.99 1.39 -8.82
CA PHE A 212 -10.57 2.04 -7.63
C PHE A 212 -9.61 2.97 -6.85
N CYS A 213 -8.40 3.19 -7.36
CA CYS A 213 -7.33 3.89 -6.68
C CYS A 213 -7.09 5.28 -7.28
N TYR A 214 -7.16 6.32 -6.42
CA TYR A 214 -7.10 7.73 -6.83
C TYR A 214 -5.80 8.41 -6.41
N ILE A 215 -5.35 8.16 -5.17
CA ILE A 215 -4.06 8.63 -4.65
C ILE A 215 -3.32 7.41 -4.11
N ASN A 216 -2.04 7.28 -4.46
CA ASN A 216 -1.20 6.20 -3.98
C ASN A 216 -0.59 6.58 -2.62
N ASP A 217 -1.26 6.22 -1.54
CA ASP A 217 -0.83 6.53 -0.19
C ASP A 217 0.41 5.73 0.24
N ILE A 218 0.60 4.55 -0.35
CA ILE A 218 1.77 3.69 -0.14
C ILE A 218 3.02 4.45 -0.61
N VAL A 219 3.00 4.98 -1.84
CA VAL A 219 4.11 5.78 -2.39
C VAL A 219 4.42 6.97 -1.47
N LEU A 220 3.40 7.69 -1.01
CA LEU A 220 3.60 8.85 -0.13
C LEU A 220 4.22 8.47 1.22
N ALA A 221 3.72 7.40 1.84
CA ALA A 221 4.23 6.94 3.14
C ALA A 221 5.65 6.37 3.03
N THR A 222 5.95 5.60 1.97
CA THR A 222 7.29 5.06 1.71
C THR A 222 8.30 6.18 1.46
N LEU A 223 7.94 7.23 0.72
CA LEU A 223 8.81 8.40 0.55
C LEU A 223 9.10 9.11 1.89
N GLU A 224 8.14 9.14 2.82
CA GLU A 224 8.38 9.66 4.17
C GLU A 224 9.34 8.74 4.95
N LEU A 225 9.17 7.42 4.87
CA LEU A 225 10.07 6.44 5.49
C LEU A 225 11.51 6.56 4.95
N LEU A 226 11.68 6.71 3.64
CA LEU A 226 12.99 6.83 2.97
C LEU A 226 13.79 8.07 3.41
N ARG A 227 13.18 9.02 4.12
CA ARG A 227 13.90 10.16 4.74
C ARG A 227 14.82 9.71 5.86
N MET A 228 14.51 8.61 6.54
CA MET A 228 15.23 8.10 7.70
C MET A 228 15.73 6.66 7.53
N PHE A 229 15.03 5.86 6.73
CA PHE A 229 15.33 4.45 6.48
C PHE A 229 15.96 4.31 5.08
N PRO A 230 17.27 4.02 4.98
CA PRO A 230 17.96 4.00 3.69
C PRO A 230 17.44 2.97 2.69
N ARG A 231 16.79 1.92 3.19
CA ARG A 231 16.11 0.91 2.38
C ARG A 231 14.78 0.55 3.02
N VAL A 232 13.73 0.62 2.21
CA VAL A 232 12.38 0.19 2.59
C VAL A 232 12.02 -1.02 1.75
N LEU A 233 11.39 -2.01 2.38
CA LEU A 233 10.80 -3.14 1.68
C LEU A 233 9.28 -2.97 1.63
N TYR A 234 8.72 -2.91 0.43
CA TYR A 234 7.30 -3.01 0.17
C TYR A 234 6.90 -4.48 -0.06
N VAL A 235 5.90 -4.96 0.65
CA VAL A 235 5.34 -6.31 0.48
C VAL A 235 3.86 -6.19 0.18
N ASP A 236 3.42 -6.84 -0.90
CA ASP A 236 2.05 -6.79 -1.38
C ASP A 236 1.43 -8.20 -1.43
N ILE A 237 0.37 -8.41 -0.65
CA ILE A 237 -0.39 -9.67 -0.61
C ILE A 237 -1.84 -9.50 -1.11
N ASP A 238 -2.12 -8.38 -1.80
CA ASP A 238 -3.32 -8.22 -2.62
C ASP A 238 -3.33 -9.24 -3.76
N VAL A 239 -4.52 -9.65 -4.20
CA VAL A 239 -4.62 -10.57 -5.33
C VAL A 239 -4.21 -9.91 -6.65
N HIS A 240 -4.23 -8.58 -6.74
CA HIS A 240 -3.80 -7.81 -7.90
C HIS A 240 -2.32 -7.41 -7.79
N HIS A 241 -1.66 -7.27 -8.93
CA HIS A 241 -0.28 -6.76 -8.95
C HIS A 241 -0.24 -5.28 -8.52
N GLY A 242 0.66 -4.92 -7.60
CA GLY A 242 0.87 -3.56 -7.07
C GLY A 242 1.54 -2.59 -8.05
N ASP A 243 1.01 -2.48 -9.27
CA ASP A 243 1.61 -1.78 -10.40
C ASP A 243 1.91 -0.28 -10.16
N GLY A 244 1.05 0.41 -9.40
CA GLY A 244 1.25 1.83 -9.08
C GLY A 244 2.39 2.09 -8.10
N VAL A 245 2.84 1.08 -7.35
CA VAL A 245 3.87 1.19 -6.31
C VAL A 245 5.28 0.97 -6.88
N GLN A 246 5.40 0.24 -8.00
CA GLN A 246 6.66 -0.11 -8.67
C GLN A 246 7.54 1.10 -9.03
N VAL A 247 6.96 2.31 -9.12
CA VAL A 247 7.70 3.57 -9.25
C VAL A 247 8.70 3.82 -8.11
N LEU A 248 8.47 3.25 -6.92
CA LEU A 248 9.35 3.37 -5.77
C LEU A 248 10.68 2.63 -5.92
N THR A 249 10.78 1.69 -6.86
CA THR A 249 12.06 1.00 -7.15
C THR A 249 13.16 1.98 -7.57
N GLU A 250 12.80 3.11 -8.16
CA GLU A 250 13.73 4.21 -8.48
C GLU A 250 14.30 4.93 -7.23
N HIS A 251 13.78 4.64 -6.04
CA HIS A 251 14.05 5.36 -4.79
C HIS A 251 14.52 4.43 -3.65
N ASP A 252 15.34 3.41 -3.96
CA ASP A 252 15.87 2.46 -2.96
C ASP A 252 14.80 1.69 -2.17
N CYS A 253 13.59 1.57 -2.75
CA CYS A 253 12.55 0.67 -2.26
C CYS A 253 12.62 -0.65 -3.02
N TYR A 254 12.69 -1.75 -2.28
CA TYR A 254 12.50 -3.08 -2.83
C TYR A 254 11.03 -3.44 -2.73
N GLU A 255 10.53 -4.23 -3.67
CA GLU A 255 9.16 -4.73 -3.64
C GLU A 255 9.08 -6.24 -3.87
N SER A 256 8.11 -6.86 -3.20
CA SER A 256 7.75 -8.25 -3.41
C SER A 256 6.24 -8.40 -3.42
N THR A 257 5.69 -8.77 -4.58
CA THR A 257 4.23 -8.83 -4.80
C THR A 257 3.76 -10.24 -5.13
N TYR A 258 2.71 -10.70 -4.46
CA TYR A 258 2.17 -12.07 -4.55
C TYR A 258 0.73 -12.05 -5.07
N PHE A 259 0.57 -12.15 -6.38
CA PHE A 259 -0.67 -11.80 -7.05
C PHE A 259 -1.08 -12.85 -8.08
N ASN A 260 -2.31 -12.76 -8.59
CA ASN A 260 -2.76 -13.60 -9.68
C ASN A 260 -2.42 -12.96 -11.03
N GLY A 261 -1.52 -13.60 -11.79
CA GLY A 261 -1.05 -13.07 -13.08
C GLY A 261 -2.05 -13.16 -14.24
N LYS A 262 -3.30 -13.58 -14.02
CA LYS A 262 -4.30 -13.82 -15.08
C LYS A 262 -5.37 -12.73 -15.21
N PHE A 263 -5.40 -11.74 -14.31
CA PHE A 263 -6.36 -10.62 -14.42
C PHE A 263 -5.72 -9.27 -14.11
N PHE A 264 -6.56 -8.23 -14.03
CA PHE A 264 -6.13 -6.83 -13.83
C PHE A 264 -5.02 -6.73 -12.76
N PRO A 265 -3.98 -5.90 -12.97
CA PRO A 265 -3.77 -4.93 -14.04
C PRO A 265 -3.04 -5.47 -15.28
N THR A 266 -2.80 -6.79 -15.38
CA THR A 266 -2.04 -7.44 -16.48
C THR A 266 -0.55 -7.07 -16.58
N THR A 267 0.00 -6.39 -15.58
CA THR A 267 1.45 -6.16 -15.38
C THR A 267 2.03 -7.17 -14.37
N GLY A 268 3.29 -7.01 -13.97
CA GLY A 268 3.94 -7.91 -13.01
C GLY A 268 4.60 -9.12 -13.66
N SER A 269 4.98 -9.02 -14.94
CA SER A 269 5.78 -10.06 -15.57
C SER A 269 7.02 -10.38 -14.71
N LYS A 270 7.44 -11.65 -14.65
CA LYS A 270 8.70 -12.04 -13.99
C LYS A 270 9.94 -11.33 -14.55
N ARG A 271 9.82 -10.68 -15.71
CA ARG A 271 10.86 -9.88 -16.37
C ARG A 271 10.83 -8.40 -15.98
N GLU A 272 9.74 -7.94 -15.37
CA GLU A 272 9.66 -6.61 -14.79
C GLU A 272 10.38 -6.66 -13.45
N THR A 273 11.65 -6.27 -13.42
CA THR A 273 12.53 -6.38 -12.25
C THR A 273 12.79 -5.04 -11.55
N GLY A 274 12.02 -4.01 -11.90
CA GLY A 274 12.12 -2.66 -11.36
C GLY A 274 12.35 -1.63 -12.47
N LEU A 275 12.35 -0.35 -12.10
CA LEU A 275 12.44 0.75 -13.05
C LEU A 275 13.77 1.48 -12.92
N ARG A 276 14.35 1.85 -14.08
CA ARG A 276 15.57 2.66 -14.18
C ARG A 276 16.70 2.13 -13.28
N GLN A 277 17.19 2.94 -12.35
CA GLN A 277 18.24 2.57 -11.40
C GLN A 277 17.82 1.49 -10.37
N GLY A 278 16.52 1.19 -10.27
CA GLY A 278 15.95 0.14 -9.45
C GLY A 278 15.86 -1.23 -10.12
N GLU A 279 16.59 -1.48 -11.22
CA GLU A 279 16.64 -2.82 -11.81
C GLU A 279 17.16 -3.85 -10.78
N GLY A 280 16.40 -4.92 -10.59
CA GLY A 280 16.63 -5.94 -9.56
C GLY A 280 15.94 -5.65 -8.23
N PHE A 281 15.20 -4.55 -8.08
CA PHE A 281 14.52 -4.20 -6.82
C PHE A 281 13.04 -4.63 -6.81
N SER A 282 12.50 -5.13 -7.92
CA SER A 282 11.17 -5.72 -7.99
C SER A 282 11.22 -7.24 -8.11
N VAL A 283 10.47 -7.91 -7.24
CA VAL A 283 10.25 -9.36 -7.29
C VAL A 283 8.76 -9.63 -7.47
N ASN A 284 8.41 -10.09 -8.67
CA ASN A 284 7.04 -10.40 -9.06
C ASN A 284 6.75 -11.90 -8.99
N ILE A 285 5.79 -12.30 -8.15
CA ILE A 285 5.41 -13.69 -7.90
C ILE A 285 3.97 -13.90 -8.42
N PRO A 286 3.79 -14.20 -9.72
CA PRO A 286 2.48 -14.58 -10.24
C PRO A 286 2.13 -15.99 -9.76
N LEU A 287 0.96 -16.12 -9.17
CA LEU A 287 0.41 -17.34 -8.59
C LEU A 287 -0.86 -17.76 -9.35
N ASP A 288 -1.22 -19.03 -9.20
CA ASP A 288 -2.40 -19.61 -9.84
C ASP A 288 -3.68 -19.35 -9.05
N ASP A 289 -4.81 -19.40 -9.76
CA ASP A 289 -6.14 -19.38 -9.17
C ASP A 289 -6.27 -20.45 -8.08
N HIS A 290 -7.04 -20.12 -7.04
CA HIS A 290 -7.39 -21.03 -5.95
C HIS A 290 -6.21 -21.58 -5.15
N ILE A 291 -5.04 -20.91 -5.20
CA ILE A 291 -3.94 -21.20 -4.29
C ILE A 291 -4.43 -21.17 -2.83
N ARG A 292 -3.94 -22.12 -2.04
CA ARG A 292 -4.35 -22.35 -0.64
C ARG A 292 -3.20 -21.98 0.30
N ASP A 293 -3.52 -21.87 1.58
CA ASP A 293 -2.63 -21.44 2.66
C ASP A 293 -1.23 -22.07 2.63
N GLY A 294 -1.13 -23.40 2.49
CA GLY A 294 0.15 -24.12 2.54
C GLY A 294 1.12 -23.67 1.43
N PRO A 295 0.81 -23.96 0.15
CA PRO A 295 1.66 -23.55 -0.97
C PRO A 295 1.91 -22.04 -1.04
N TYR A 296 0.91 -21.22 -0.70
CA TYR A 296 1.07 -19.77 -0.66
C TYR A 296 2.13 -19.35 0.36
N PHE A 297 2.00 -19.83 1.60
CA PHE A 297 2.90 -19.44 2.69
C PHE A 297 4.31 -20.03 2.54
N GLU A 298 4.44 -21.25 2.00
CA GLU A 298 5.74 -21.83 1.67
C GLU A 298 6.48 -20.95 0.64
N THR A 299 5.79 -20.58 -0.44
CA THR A 299 6.33 -19.67 -1.47
C THR A 299 6.67 -18.30 -0.88
N PHE A 300 5.79 -17.76 -0.03
CA PHE A 300 6.01 -16.49 0.66
C PHE A 300 7.30 -16.52 1.48
N CYS A 301 7.47 -17.53 2.34
CA CYS A 301 8.66 -17.67 3.19
C CYS A 301 9.95 -17.78 2.37
N GLU A 302 9.98 -18.68 1.38
CA GLU A 302 11.18 -18.93 0.56
C GLU A 302 11.63 -17.66 -0.17
N VAL A 303 10.69 -16.96 -0.82
CA VAL A 303 10.98 -15.73 -1.53
C VAL A 303 11.37 -14.62 -0.56
N MET A 304 10.65 -14.49 0.56
CA MET A 304 10.88 -13.40 1.50
C MET A 304 12.21 -13.55 2.25
N ASP A 305 12.67 -14.77 2.55
CA ASP A 305 14.01 -14.99 3.10
C ASP A 305 15.10 -14.52 2.13
N LEU A 306 14.94 -14.78 0.83
CA LEU A 306 15.85 -14.29 -0.21
C LEU A 306 15.80 -12.77 -0.32
N VAL A 307 14.60 -12.18 -0.37
CA VAL A 307 14.41 -10.73 -0.45
C VAL A 307 15.03 -10.05 0.76
N MET A 308 14.76 -10.50 1.98
CA MET A 308 15.33 -9.95 3.21
C MET A 308 16.86 -10.05 3.23
N THR A 309 17.43 -11.16 2.75
CA THR A 309 18.89 -11.36 2.68
C THR A 309 19.56 -10.35 1.74
N HIS A 310 18.97 -10.09 0.57
CA HIS A 310 19.55 -9.22 -0.45
C HIS A 310 19.24 -7.75 -0.20
N CYS A 311 17.98 -7.43 0.12
CA CYS A 311 17.53 -6.07 0.39
C CYS A 311 18.10 -5.53 1.70
N GLN A 312 18.18 -6.34 2.76
CA GLN A 312 18.50 -5.89 4.13
C GLN A 312 17.75 -4.59 4.48
N PRO A 313 16.41 -4.60 4.48
CA PRO A 313 15.63 -3.40 4.69
C PRO A 313 15.78 -2.88 6.12
N SER A 314 15.55 -1.59 6.29
CA SER A 314 15.50 -0.92 7.60
C SER A 314 14.08 -0.56 8.05
N ALA A 315 13.09 -0.69 7.16
CA ALA A 315 11.68 -0.60 7.45
C ALA A 315 10.87 -1.43 6.43
N ILE A 316 9.67 -1.84 6.82
CA ILE A 316 8.74 -2.61 5.98
C ILE A 316 7.45 -1.80 5.79
N VAL A 317 6.92 -1.79 4.58
CA VAL A 317 5.55 -1.41 4.28
C VAL A 317 4.84 -2.66 3.77
N VAL A 318 3.76 -3.08 4.40
CA VAL A 318 2.98 -4.23 3.95
C VAL A 318 1.55 -3.78 3.63
N GLN A 319 1.13 -4.07 2.40
CA GLN A 319 -0.25 -3.92 1.94
C GLN A 319 -0.96 -5.25 2.19
N THR A 320 -2.09 -5.22 2.92
CA THR A 320 -2.84 -6.42 3.34
C THR A 320 -4.19 -6.53 2.62
N GLY A 321 -4.16 -6.39 1.30
CA GLY A 321 -5.31 -6.59 0.41
C GLY A 321 -6.01 -7.90 0.73
N ALA A 322 -7.30 -7.80 1.08
CA ALA A 322 -8.10 -8.91 1.61
C ALA A 322 -8.93 -9.60 0.52
N ASP A 323 -8.75 -9.24 -0.74
CA ASP A 323 -9.35 -9.92 -1.91
C ASP A 323 -8.60 -11.19 -2.31
N SER A 324 -7.41 -11.45 -1.74
CA SER A 324 -6.74 -12.75 -1.82
C SER A 324 -7.41 -13.83 -0.93
N ILE A 325 -8.39 -13.46 -0.11
CA ILE A 325 -9.12 -14.38 0.78
C ILE A 325 -10.24 -15.10 0.05
N ALA A 326 -10.43 -16.38 0.39
CA ALA A 326 -11.48 -17.24 -0.16
C ALA A 326 -12.88 -16.61 -0.07
N GLY A 327 -13.63 -16.72 -1.16
CA GLY A 327 -15.00 -16.18 -1.25
C GLY A 327 -15.06 -14.66 -1.41
N ASP A 328 -13.96 -14.01 -1.78
CA ASP A 328 -13.99 -12.65 -2.28
C ASP A 328 -14.82 -12.54 -3.58
N LYS A 329 -15.39 -11.36 -3.86
CA LYS A 329 -16.24 -11.15 -5.03
C LYS A 329 -15.47 -10.99 -6.34
N LEU A 330 -14.22 -10.49 -6.27
CA LEU A 330 -13.38 -10.21 -7.43
C LEU A 330 -12.15 -11.14 -7.47
N GLY A 331 -11.51 -11.37 -6.32
CA GLY A 331 -10.33 -12.21 -6.23
C GLY A 331 -10.62 -13.70 -6.40
N THR A 332 -9.63 -14.44 -6.92
CA THR A 332 -9.77 -15.86 -7.28
C THR A 332 -8.92 -16.81 -6.43
N PHE A 333 -8.17 -16.29 -5.45
CA PHE A 333 -7.43 -17.12 -4.50
C PHE A 333 -8.36 -17.84 -3.51
N ASN A 334 -7.78 -18.77 -2.74
CA ASN A 334 -8.51 -19.57 -1.76
C ASN A 334 -7.78 -19.58 -0.42
N LEU A 335 -7.29 -18.42 0.01
CA LEU A 335 -6.65 -18.25 1.31
C LEU A 335 -7.68 -18.16 2.43
N SER A 336 -7.39 -18.77 3.57
CA SER A 336 -8.11 -18.48 4.80
C SER A 336 -7.61 -17.16 5.42
N ILE A 337 -8.40 -16.59 6.33
CA ILE A 337 -7.98 -15.44 7.15
C ILE A 337 -6.68 -15.75 7.91
N ARG A 338 -6.54 -17.00 8.38
CA ARG A 338 -5.32 -17.45 9.07
C ARG A 338 -4.14 -17.50 8.09
N GLY A 339 -4.32 -18.12 6.93
CA GLY A 339 -3.28 -18.22 5.90
C GLY A 339 -2.76 -16.87 5.43
N HIS A 340 -3.67 -15.91 5.25
CA HIS A 340 -3.35 -14.52 4.91
C HIS A 340 -2.56 -13.84 6.04
N GLY A 341 -3.06 -13.90 7.28
CA GLY A 341 -2.41 -13.31 8.46
C GLY A 341 -1.02 -13.89 8.81
N ARG A 342 -0.71 -15.13 8.41
CA ARG A 342 0.63 -15.73 8.60
C ARG A 342 1.74 -14.94 7.92
N CYS A 343 1.45 -14.27 6.80
CA CYS A 343 2.42 -13.40 6.13
C CYS A 343 2.81 -12.23 7.03
N ILE A 344 1.83 -11.63 7.71
CA ILE A 344 2.03 -10.51 8.64
C ILE A 344 2.80 -10.97 9.89
N GLU A 345 2.43 -12.13 10.42
CA GLU A 345 3.14 -12.75 11.54
C GLU A 345 4.61 -13.02 11.20
N TYR A 346 4.88 -13.58 10.01
CA TYR A 346 6.23 -13.77 9.51
C TYR A 346 7.02 -12.45 9.43
N LEU A 347 6.42 -11.39 8.85
CA LEU A 347 7.10 -10.10 8.72
C LEU A 347 7.38 -9.45 10.08
N LYS A 348 6.46 -9.60 11.04
CA LYS A 348 6.64 -9.14 12.43
C LYS A 348 7.89 -9.76 13.08
N THR A 349 8.25 -10.99 12.74
CA THR A 349 9.46 -11.67 13.28
C THR A 349 10.76 -10.94 12.95
N ARG A 350 10.76 -10.07 11.94
CA ARG A 350 11.95 -9.31 11.51
C ARG A 350 12.27 -8.15 12.45
N ASN A 351 11.32 -7.77 13.32
CA ASN A 351 11.52 -6.73 14.32
C ASN A 351 12.07 -5.43 13.71
N LEU A 352 11.50 -5.05 12.56
CA LEU A 352 11.76 -3.80 11.86
C LEU A 352 10.54 -2.88 11.99
N PRO A 353 10.72 -1.54 11.94
CA PRO A 353 9.63 -0.60 11.80
C PRO A 353 8.70 -1.02 10.66
N MET A 354 7.41 -1.18 10.93
CA MET A 354 6.47 -1.75 9.96
C MET A 354 5.21 -0.89 9.84
N LEU A 355 4.93 -0.43 8.61
CA LEU A 355 3.66 0.17 8.25
C LEU A 355 2.75 -0.91 7.65
N VAL A 356 1.59 -1.13 8.26
CA VAL A 356 0.56 -2.08 7.82
C VAL A 356 -0.59 -1.30 7.23
N LEU A 357 -0.90 -1.57 5.96
CA LEU A 357 -1.96 -0.91 5.21
C LEU A 357 -3.04 -1.91 4.83
N GLY A 358 -4.23 -1.41 4.51
CA GLY A 358 -5.31 -2.22 3.94
C GLY A 358 -5.02 -2.57 2.47
N GLY A 359 -6.04 -2.43 1.62
CA GLY A 359 -5.96 -2.84 0.22
C GLY A 359 -7.31 -3.22 -0.37
N GLY A 360 -7.34 -4.07 -1.38
CA GLY A 360 -8.56 -4.66 -1.93
C GLY A 360 -9.35 -5.51 -0.92
N GLY A 361 -10.47 -6.07 -1.38
CA GLY A 361 -11.37 -6.89 -0.56
C GLY A 361 -12.82 -6.44 -0.64
N TYR A 362 -13.66 -7.30 -1.22
CA TYR A 362 -15.00 -6.96 -1.72
C TYR A 362 -16.10 -7.84 -1.10
N THR A 363 -15.72 -8.88 -0.37
CA THR A 363 -16.58 -9.54 0.62
C THR A 363 -16.36 -8.91 2.00
N ILE A 364 -17.11 -7.82 2.29
CA ILE A 364 -16.87 -6.91 3.44
C ILE A 364 -16.74 -7.61 4.81
N ALA A 365 -17.46 -8.71 5.04
CA ALA A 365 -17.39 -9.45 6.29
C ALA A 365 -16.05 -10.19 6.45
N ASN A 366 -15.49 -10.69 5.36
CA ASN A 366 -14.18 -11.36 5.37
C ASN A 366 -13.07 -10.33 5.53
N VAL A 367 -13.17 -9.16 4.89
CA VAL A 367 -12.24 -8.03 5.10
C VAL A 367 -12.17 -7.65 6.57
N ALA A 368 -13.33 -7.44 7.21
CA ALA A 368 -13.38 -7.04 8.61
C ALA A 368 -12.74 -8.09 9.53
N ARG A 369 -13.02 -9.38 9.28
CA ARG A 369 -12.39 -10.49 10.03
C ARG A 369 -10.89 -10.56 9.81
N ALA A 370 -10.43 -10.40 8.57
CA ALA A 370 -9.02 -10.48 8.22
C ALA A 370 -8.21 -9.40 8.92
N TRP A 371 -8.58 -8.14 8.75
CA TRP A 371 -7.88 -7.02 9.38
C TRP A 371 -7.98 -7.05 10.91
N THR A 372 -9.09 -7.52 11.48
CA THR A 372 -9.19 -7.73 12.93
C THR A 372 -8.22 -8.82 13.41
N TYR A 373 -8.14 -9.94 12.67
CA TYR A 373 -7.24 -11.05 12.99
C TYR A 373 -5.77 -10.63 12.89
N GLU A 374 -5.38 -9.95 11.81
CA GLU A 374 -4.05 -9.36 11.65
C GLU A 374 -3.73 -8.39 12.77
N CYS A 375 -4.65 -7.50 13.14
CA CYS A 375 -4.49 -6.60 14.27
C CYS A 375 -4.27 -7.38 15.58
N GLY A 376 -4.96 -8.51 15.76
CA GLY A 376 -4.74 -9.43 16.87
C GLY A 376 -3.31 -10.00 16.89
N LEU A 377 -2.83 -10.52 15.76
CA LEU A 377 -1.45 -11.02 15.60
C LEU A 377 -0.41 -9.95 15.93
N LEU A 378 -0.61 -8.73 15.44
CA LEU A 378 0.26 -7.58 15.71
C LEU A 378 0.26 -7.24 17.22
N ASN A 379 -0.89 -7.33 17.89
CA ASN A 379 -1.07 -7.07 19.32
C ASN A 379 -0.71 -8.25 20.26
N ASP A 380 -0.15 -9.34 19.73
CA ASP A 380 0.08 -10.58 20.49
C ASP A 380 -1.20 -11.04 21.22
N ALA A 381 -2.32 -11.00 20.50
CA ALA A 381 -3.63 -11.40 20.96
C ALA A 381 -4.13 -12.58 20.14
N ILE A 382 -4.39 -13.70 20.81
CA ILE A 382 -5.05 -14.85 20.20
C ILE A 382 -6.54 -14.52 20.10
N LEU A 383 -7.04 -14.42 18.87
CA LEU A 383 -8.47 -14.35 18.61
C LEU A 383 -8.96 -15.77 18.33
N THR A 384 -9.84 -16.28 19.18
CA THR A 384 -10.52 -17.55 18.94
C THR A 384 -11.69 -17.33 17.98
N ASP A 385 -11.94 -18.32 17.12
CA ASP A 385 -13.02 -18.30 16.11
C ASP A 385 -14.41 -18.07 16.70
#